data_AF-A0A538LQF6-F1
#
_entry.id   AF-A0A538LQF6-F1
#
_cell.length_a   1.000
_cell.length_b   1.000
_cell.length_c   1.000
_cell.angle_alpha   90.00
_cell.angle_beta   90.00
_cell.angle_gamma   90.00
#
_symmetry.space_group_name_H-M   'P 1'
#
loop_
_entity.id
_entity.type
_entity.pdbx_description
1 polymer ?
#
loop_
_entity_poly.entity_id
_entity_poly.type
_entity_poly.pdbx_seq_one_letter_code
_entity_poly.pdbx_strand_id
1 'polypeptide(L)'
;METAKDGASGGVDLAPASSQPPASKPLPNKSPDTRPSWWSRIGLAARGLGALSVLAVGAVHLQQYLWLYSAIPTIGKLFVLTFAGATVIGLALLAPIERWAGRWGRPLLVLVTLGGIALAATTFALLLVSENMPLFGFQEPGYDPAAIAASQAAEIAAVIFLGASLAPPLSTRSHLRRQRPPLETTTDESRTARLAHPSKEPL
;
A
#
# COMPACT_ATOMS: atom_id res chain seq x y z
N MET A 1 -35.39 87.34 29.84
CA MET A 1 -35.95 86.51 30.93
C MET A 1 -36.07 85.10 30.36
N GLU A 2 -35.42 84.04 30.81
CA GLU A 2 -34.65 83.72 32.02
C GLU A 2 -33.98 82.35 31.71
N THR A 3 -32.66 82.31 31.52
CA THR A 3 -31.61 81.62 32.33
C THR A 3 -31.55 80.08 32.34
N ALA A 4 -30.30 79.61 32.15
CA ALA A 4 -29.63 78.43 32.73
C ALA A 4 -30.04 77.01 32.27
N LYS A 5 -29.07 76.19 31.83
CA LYS A 5 -28.15 75.46 32.74
C LYS A 5 -27.07 74.67 31.99
N ASP A 6 -25.91 74.59 32.62
CA ASP A 6 -24.64 73.98 32.18
C ASP A 6 -24.64 72.45 32.00
N GLY A 7 -23.71 71.99 31.15
CA GLY A 7 -22.74 70.96 31.54
C GLY A 7 -23.04 69.50 31.15
N ALA A 8 -22.21 68.94 30.27
CA ALA A 8 -21.58 67.62 30.47
C ALA A 8 -20.65 67.27 29.30
N SER A 9 -19.38 67.11 29.63
CA SER A 9 -18.33 66.52 28.81
C SER A 9 -18.71 65.10 28.36
N GLY A 10 -18.74 64.87 27.04
CA GLY A 10 -18.85 63.53 26.44
C GLY A 10 -17.58 63.25 25.66
N GLY A 11 -16.69 62.46 26.26
CA GLY A 11 -15.41 62.06 25.67
C GLY A 11 -15.59 61.32 24.35
N VAL A 12 -14.68 61.63 23.43
CA VAL A 12 -14.49 60.89 22.18
C VAL A 12 -13.86 59.55 22.56
N ASP A 13 -14.62 58.46 22.51
CA ASP A 13 -14.08 57.11 22.62
C ASP A 13 -13.24 56.80 21.37
N LEU A 14 -11.94 57.08 21.44
CA LEU A 14 -10.95 56.49 20.54
C LEU A 14 -10.81 55.01 20.90
N ALA A 15 -11.59 54.17 20.23
CA ALA A 15 -11.36 52.73 20.22
C ALA A 15 -9.91 52.44 19.75
N PRO A 16 -9.17 51.52 20.40
CA PRO A 16 -7.86 51.12 19.90
C PRO A 16 -8.05 50.35 18.59
N ALA A 17 -7.42 50.86 17.52
CA ALA A 17 -7.30 50.17 16.26
C ALA A 17 -6.67 48.78 16.50
N SER A 18 -7.48 47.74 16.36
CA SER A 18 -7.02 46.36 16.30
C SER A 18 -6.17 46.19 15.05
N SER A 19 -4.85 46.23 15.22
CA SER A 19 -3.88 45.89 14.19
C SER A 19 -3.94 44.38 13.91
N GLN A 20 -4.92 43.96 13.11
CA GLN A 20 -4.87 42.65 12.46
C GLN A 20 -3.59 42.58 11.62
N PRO A 21 -2.68 41.62 11.86
CA PRO A 21 -1.53 41.43 10.98
C PRO A 21 -2.02 41.07 9.57
N PRO A 22 -1.33 41.50 8.51
CA PRO A 22 -1.76 41.27 7.14
C PRO A 22 -1.90 39.78 6.88
N ALA A 23 -3.06 39.39 6.33
CA ALA A 23 -3.35 38.03 5.90
C ALA A 23 -2.15 37.49 5.11
N SER A 24 -1.48 36.48 5.66
CA SER A 24 -0.40 35.78 4.98
C SER A 24 -0.96 35.23 3.66
N LYS A 25 -0.37 35.65 2.54
CA LYS A 25 -0.73 35.15 1.22
C LYS A 25 -0.77 33.62 1.30
N PRO A 26 -1.87 32.95 0.90
CA PRO A 26 -1.92 31.50 0.86
C PRO A 26 -0.74 31.03 0.03
N LEU A 27 0.16 30.26 0.64
CA LEU A 27 1.27 29.63 -0.09
C LEU A 27 0.67 28.89 -1.28
N PRO A 28 1.28 28.96 -2.48
CA PRO A 28 0.79 28.26 -3.65
C PRO A 28 0.62 26.79 -3.28
N ASN A 29 -0.64 26.33 -3.29
CA ASN A 29 -0.99 24.93 -3.10
C ASN A 29 -0.24 24.17 -4.19
N LYS A 30 0.85 23.51 -3.82
CA LYS A 30 1.68 22.72 -4.73
C LYS A 30 0.77 21.60 -5.20
N SER A 31 0.15 21.80 -6.36
CA SER A 31 -0.72 20.80 -6.97
C SER A 31 0.07 19.49 -6.97
N PRO A 32 -0.47 18.39 -6.39
CA PRO A 32 0.26 17.14 -6.35
C PRO A 32 0.67 16.81 -7.79
N ASP A 33 1.97 16.61 -8.02
CA ASP A 33 2.50 16.25 -9.33
C ASP A 33 1.65 15.10 -9.89
N THR A 34 0.83 15.37 -10.89
CA THR A 34 -0.09 14.39 -11.50
C THR A 34 0.63 13.42 -12.44
N ARG A 35 1.95 13.52 -12.54
CA ARG A 35 2.76 12.60 -13.32
C ARG A 35 2.75 11.24 -12.62
N PRO A 36 2.35 10.14 -13.28
CA PRO A 36 2.39 8.83 -12.68
C PRO A 36 3.83 8.55 -12.25
N SER A 37 4.02 8.31 -10.95
CA SER A 37 5.34 8.00 -10.43
C SER A 37 5.89 6.79 -11.19
N TRP A 38 7.19 6.78 -11.46
CA TRP A 38 7.82 5.65 -12.15
C TRP A 38 7.59 4.33 -11.39
N TRP A 39 7.45 4.37 -10.06
CA TRP A 39 7.03 3.25 -9.22
C TRP A 39 5.64 2.71 -9.58
N SER A 40 4.69 3.59 -9.91
CA SER A 40 3.35 3.19 -10.36
C SER A 40 3.41 2.46 -11.71
N ARG A 41 4.30 2.88 -12.61
CA ARG A 41 4.53 2.18 -13.88
C ARG A 41 5.19 0.82 -13.67
N ILE A 42 6.17 0.73 -12.78
CA ILE A 42 6.81 -0.54 -12.42
C ILE A 42 5.81 -1.49 -11.77
N GLY A 43 5.01 -1.03 -10.82
CA GLY A 43 3.98 -1.86 -10.19
C GLY A 43 2.97 -2.39 -11.20
N LEU A 44 2.56 -1.56 -12.17
CA LEU A 44 1.66 -2.00 -13.26
C LEU A 44 2.33 -3.02 -14.20
N ALA A 45 3.58 -2.78 -14.58
CA ALA A 45 4.34 -3.71 -15.41
C ALA A 45 4.58 -5.04 -14.68
N ALA A 46 4.96 -5.01 -13.41
CA ALA A 46 5.12 -6.17 -12.56
C ALA A 46 3.80 -6.94 -12.40
N ARG A 47 2.67 -6.25 -12.23
CA ARG A 47 1.35 -6.90 -12.23
C ARG A 47 1.07 -7.60 -13.56
N GLY A 48 1.32 -6.93 -14.68
CA GLY A 48 1.11 -7.49 -16.02
C GLY A 48 1.97 -8.73 -16.27
N LEU A 49 3.27 -8.63 -15.97
CA LEU A 49 4.21 -9.76 -16.08
C LEU A 49 3.83 -10.89 -15.13
N GLY A 50 3.47 -10.59 -13.88
CA GLY A 50 3.01 -11.59 -12.92
C GLY A 50 1.74 -12.30 -13.37
N ALA A 51 0.78 -11.58 -13.97
CA ALA A 51 -0.42 -12.17 -14.54
C ALA A 51 -0.10 -13.12 -15.70
N LEU A 52 0.80 -12.71 -16.60
CA LEU A 52 1.28 -13.56 -17.69
C LEU A 52 2.02 -14.80 -17.18
N SER A 53 2.84 -14.65 -16.14
CA SER A 53 3.50 -15.79 -15.48
C SER A 53 2.50 -16.76 -14.87
N VAL A 54 1.46 -16.28 -14.17
CA VAL A 54 0.39 -17.16 -13.65
C VAL A 54 -0.34 -17.89 -14.79
N LEU A 55 -0.64 -17.22 -15.90
CA LEU A 55 -1.22 -17.90 -17.07
C LEU A 55 -0.28 -18.96 -17.65
N ALA A 56 1.04 -18.69 -17.68
CA ALA A 56 2.04 -19.66 -18.09
C ALA A 56 2.09 -20.88 -17.14
N VAL A 57 1.97 -20.68 -15.81
CA VAL A 57 1.82 -21.78 -14.84
C VAL A 57 0.65 -22.67 -15.24
N GLY A 58 -0.52 -22.09 -15.50
CA GLY A 58 -1.69 -22.83 -15.94
C GLY A 58 -1.47 -23.59 -17.25
N ALA A 59 -0.85 -22.95 -18.25
CA ALA A 59 -0.60 -23.56 -19.55
C ALA A 59 0.35 -24.77 -19.46
N VAL A 60 1.44 -24.65 -18.69
CA VAL A 60 2.38 -25.76 -18.47
C VAL A 60 1.70 -26.90 -17.72
N HIS A 61 0.91 -26.59 -16.68
CA HIS A 61 0.17 -27.61 -15.94
C HIS A 61 -0.87 -28.33 -16.80
N LEU A 62 -1.54 -27.62 -17.72
CA LEU A 62 -2.45 -28.24 -18.67
C LEU A 62 -1.70 -29.16 -19.66
N GLN A 63 -0.56 -28.73 -20.17
CA GLN A 63 0.27 -29.54 -21.05
C GLN A 63 0.72 -30.84 -20.34
N GLN A 64 1.24 -30.73 -19.12
CA GLN A 64 1.68 -31.87 -18.32
C GLN A 64 0.52 -32.82 -17.99
N TYR A 65 -0.67 -32.28 -17.68
CA TYR A 65 -1.88 -33.09 -17.53
C TYR A 65 -2.17 -33.94 -18.77
N LEU A 66 -2.21 -33.32 -19.95
CA LEU A 66 -2.58 -33.99 -21.19
C LEU A 66 -1.58 -35.09 -21.59
N TRP A 67 -0.29 -34.90 -21.30
CA TRP A 67 0.78 -35.78 -21.78
C TRP A 67 1.21 -36.85 -20.78
N LEU A 68 1.30 -36.52 -19.49
CA LEU A 68 1.98 -37.34 -18.50
C LEU A 68 1.07 -37.78 -17.35
N TYR A 69 0.14 -36.92 -16.93
CA TYR A 69 -0.53 -37.09 -15.63
C TYR A 69 -2.05 -37.32 -15.68
N SER A 70 -2.66 -37.34 -16.87
CA SER A 70 -4.12 -37.50 -17.03
C SER A 70 -4.65 -38.83 -16.47
N ALA A 71 -3.86 -39.90 -16.57
CA ALA A 71 -4.22 -41.23 -16.08
C ALA A 71 -3.96 -41.45 -14.58
N ILE A 72 -3.25 -40.53 -13.90
CA ILE A 72 -2.85 -40.69 -12.50
C ILE A 72 -3.96 -40.18 -11.57
N PRO A 73 -4.56 -41.04 -10.74
CA PRO A 73 -5.59 -40.62 -9.78
C PRO A 73 -5.09 -39.51 -8.84
N THR A 74 -5.96 -38.56 -8.53
CA THR A 74 -5.69 -37.37 -7.68
C THR A 74 -4.70 -36.37 -8.29
N ILE A 75 -3.50 -36.79 -8.70
CA ILE A 75 -2.47 -35.93 -9.30
C ILE A 75 -3.01 -35.23 -10.55
N GLY A 76 -3.59 -35.98 -11.49
CA GLY A 76 -4.18 -35.39 -12.70
C GLY A 76 -5.27 -34.34 -12.40
N LYS A 77 -6.06 -34.54 -11.33
CA LYS A 77 -7.09 -33.57 -10.92
C LYS A 77 -6.47 -32.29 -10.35
N LEU A 78 -5.37 -32.39 -9.62
CA LEU A 78 -4.65 -31.22 -9.11
C LEU A 78 -4.09 -30.38 -10.26
N PHE A 79 -3.57 -31.00 -11.32
CA PHE A 79 -3.14 -30.26 -12.51
C PHE A 79 -4.28 -29.49 -13.18
N VAL A 80 -5.47 -30.10 -13.31
CA VAL A 80 -6.65 -29.42 -13.85
C VAL A 80 -7.10 -28.28 -12.94
N LEU A 81 -7.07 -28.48 -11.62
CA LEU A 81 -7.43 -27.44 -10.65
C LEU A 81 -6.45 -26.27 -10.67
N THR A 82 -5.15 -26.54 -10.78
CA THR A 82 -4.11 -25.53 -10.96
C THR A 82 -4.33 -24.75 -12.25
N PHE A 83 -4.56 -25.44 -13.37
CA PHE A 83 -4.87 -24.79 -14.65
C PHE A 83 -6.09 -23.86 -14.55
N ALA A 84 -7.20 -24.35 -14.01
CA ALA A 84 -8.42 -23.58 -13.88
C ALA A 84 -8.22 -22.36 -12.96
N GLY A 85 -7.63 -22.57 -11.78
CA GLY A 85 -7.34 -21.51 -10.81
C GLY A 85 -6.39 -20.45 -11.38
N ALA A 86 -5.29 -20.88 -12.01
CA ALA A 86 -4.32 -19.99 -12.62
C ALA A 86 -4.93 -19.19 -13.78
N THR A 87 -5.78 -19.80 -14.60
CA THR A 87 -6.48 -19.09 -15.69
C THR A 87 -7.40 -18.01 -15.14
N VAL A 88 -8.23 -18.34 -14.15
CA VAL A 88 -9.15 -17.37 -13.52
C VAL A 88 -8.37 -16.22 -12.88
N ILE A 89 -7.32 -16.52 -12.11
CA ILE A 89 -6.50 -15.51 -11.44
C ILE A 89 -5.75 -14.64 -12.44
N GLY A 90 -5.09 -15.23 -13.44
CA GLY A 90 -4.34 -14.51 -14.46
C GLY A 90 -5.22 -13.55 -15.26
N LEU A 91 -6.41 -14.01 -15.67
CA LEU A 91 -7.38 -13.15 -16.36
C LEU A 91 -7.93 -12.05 -15.45
N ALA A 92 -8.22 -12.36 -14.18
CA ALA A 92 -8.65 -11.37 -13.21
C ALA A 92 -7.58 -10.28 -12.96
N LEU A 93 -6.30 -10.67 -12.94
CA LEU A 93 -5.17 -9.73 -12.82
C LEU A 93 -4.96 -8.87 -14.07
N LEU A 94 -5.33 -9.35 -15.26
CA LEU A 94 -5.28 -8.53 -16.47
C LEU A 94 -6.51 -7.62 -16.61
N ALA A 95 -7.65 -8.02 -16.06
CA ALA A 95 -8.88 -7.26 -16.12
C ALA A 95 -8.79 -5.92 -15.36
N PRO A 96 -9.53 -4.89 -15.79
CA PRO A 96 -9.62 -3.60 -15.12
C PRO A 96 -10.59 -3.66 -13.92
N ILE A 97 -10.46 -4.67 -13.05
CA ILE A 97 -11.39 -4.94 -11.93
C ILE A 97 -11.52 -3.72 -11.00
N GLU A 98 -10.43 -2.97 -10.81
CA GLU A 98 -10.44 -1.76 -9.98
C GLU A 98 -11.42 -0.69 -10.48
N ARG A 99 -11.69 -0.65 -11.80
CA ARG A 99 -12.61 0.33 -12.40
C ARG A 99 -14.07 -0.06 -12.21
N TRP A 100 -14.38 -1.35 -12.18
CA TRP A 100 -15.76 -1.84 -12.14
C TRP A 100 -16.25 -2.15 -10.72
N ALA A 101 -15.35 -2.57 -9.82
CA ALA A 101 -15.71 -2.98 -8.46
C ALA A 101 -15.82 -1.81 -7.44
N GLY A 102 -15.65 -0.56 -7.89
CA GLY A 102 -15.78 0.64 -7.06
C GLY A 102 -14.91 0.57 -5.79
N ARG A 103 -15.54 0.69 -4.62
CA ARG A 103 -14.83 0.63 -3.32
C ARG A 103 -14.11 -0.70 -3.04
N TRP A 104 -14.52 -1.79 -3.68
CA TRP A 104 -13.93 -3.13 -3.49
C TRP A 104 -12.81 -3.44 -4.48
N GLY A 105 -12.55 -2.58 -5.46
CA GLY A 105 -11.57 -2.84 -6.52
C GLY A 105 -10.17 -3.14 -6.02
N ARG A 106 -9.65 -2.28 -5.14
CA ARG A 106 -8.34 -2.44 -4.52
C ARG A 106 -8.21 -3.68 -3.63
N PRO A 107 -9.08 -3.91 -2.62
CA PRO A 107 -8.95 -5.09 -1.77
C PRO A 107 -9.14 -6.40 -2.56
N LEU A 108 -10.05 -6.41 -3.55
CA LEU A 108 -10.22 -7.56 -4.42
C LEU A 108 -8.96 -7.83 -5.26
N LEU A 109 -8.34 -6.78 -5.82
CA LEU A 109 -7.11 -6.94 -6.56
C LEU A 109 -5.99 -7.50 -5.68
N VAL A 110 -5.82 -6.98 -4.47
CA VAL A 110 -4.83 -7.50 -3.51
C VAL A 110 -5.10 -8.97 -3.20
N LEU A 111 -6.36 -9.34 -2.97
CA LEU A 111 -6.74 -10.73 -2.70
C LEU A 111 -6.42 -11.65 -3.88
N VAL A 112 -6.74 -11.22 -5.11
CA VAL A 112 -6.42 -11.97 -6.33
C VAL A 112 -4.90 -12.11 -6.52
N THR A 113 -4.14 -11.04 -6.28
CA THR A 113 -2.67 -11.06 -6.35
C THR A 113 -2.09 -12.03 -5.31
N LEU A 114 -2.57 -12.00 -4.08
CA LEU A 114 -2.17 -12.94 -3.03
C LEU A 114 -2.57 -14.38 -3.39
N GLY A 115 -3.75 -14.58 -3.99
CA GLY A 115 -4.18 -15.88 -4.50
C GLY A 115 -3.24 -16.42 -5.57
N GLY A 116 -2.78 -15.58 -6.50
CA GLY A 116 -1.80 -15.96 -7.52
C GLY A 116 -0.44 -16.34 -6.92
N ILE A 117 0.04 -15.59 -5.92
CA ILE A 117 1.27 -15.91 -5.19
C ILE A 117 1.13 -17.25 -4.47
N ALA A 118 0.03 -17.44 -3.73
CA ALA A 118 -0.23 -18.64 -2.97
C ALA A 118 -0.32 -19.88 -3.89
N LEU A 119 -1.03 -19.76 -5.01
CA LEU A 119 -1.13 -20.81 -6.02
C LEU A 119 0.26 -21.20 -6.54
N ALA A 120 1.04 -20.23 -7.05
CA ALA A 120 2.35 -20.50 -7.63
C ALA A 120 3.34 -21.06 -6.60
N ALA A 121 3.34 -20.54 -5.37
CA ALA A 121 4.20 -21.04 -4.31
C ALA A 121 3.82 -22.47 -3.87
N THR A 122 2.52 -22.79 -3.83
CA THR A 122 2.05 -24.13 -3.48
C THR A 122 2.41 -25.13 -4.55
N THR A 123 2.19 -24.82 -5.83
CA THR A 123 2.50 -25.75 -6.93
C THR A 123 4.00 -26.03 -7.02
N PHE A 124 4.83 -24.99 -6.86
CA PHE A 124 6.28 -25.12 -6.77
C PHE A 124 6.71 -26.01 -5.59
N ALA A 125 6.13 -25.79 -4.40
CA ALA A 125 6.43 -26.60 -3.22
C ALA A 125 5.99 -28.06 -3.39
N LEU A 126 4.83 -28.32 -3.99
CA LEU A 126 4.35 -29.68 -4.24
C LEU A 126 5.26 -30.41 -5.23
N LEU A 127 5.74 -29.73 -6.27
CA LEU A 127 6.72 -30.28 -7.20
C LEU A 127 8.02 -30.66 -6.47
N LEU A 128 8.59 -29.73 -5.70
CA LEU A 128 9.82 -29.97 -4.94
C LEU A 128 9.67 -31.12 -3.93
N VAL A 129 8.50 -31.23 -3.28
CA VAL A 129 8.20 -32.36 -2.40
C VAL A 129 8.11 -33.66 -3.20
N SER A 130 7.43 -33.66 -4.34
CA SER A 130 7.24 -34.85 -5.18
C SER A 130 8.52 -35.39 -5.82
N GLU A 131 9.55 -34.54 -6.00
CA GLU A 131 10.87 -34.98 -6.45
C GLU A 131 11.60 -35.80 -5.36
N ASN A 132 11.43 -35.41 -4.10
CA ASN A 132 12.16 -36.01 -2.97
C ASN A 132 11.39 -37.14 -2.28
N MET A 133 10.05 -37.11 -2.33
CA MET A 133 9.16 -38.03 -1.62
C MET A 133 7.88 -38.30 -2.42
N PRO A 134 7.25 -39.48 -2.26
CA PRO A 134 5.99 -39.75 -2.92
C PRO A 134 4.86 -38.86 -2.37
N LEU A 135 4.18 -38.15 -3.26
CA LEU A 135 3.00 -37.36 -3.00
C LEU A 135 1.76 -38.12 -3.51
N PHE A 136 0.83 -38.46 -2.62
CA PHE A 136 -0.34 -39.30 -2.95
C PHE A 136 0.03 -40.67 -3.58
N GLY A 137 1.20 -41.22 -3.21
CA GLY A 137 1.71 -42.48 -3.78
C GLY A 137 2.41 -42.32 -5.14
N PHE A 138 2.54 -41.10 -5.64
CA PHE A 138 3.28 -40.77 -6.87
C PHE A 138 4.53 -39.96 -6.54
N GLN A 139 5.70 -40.41 -7.00
CA GLN A 139 6.96 -39.68 -6.91
C GLN A 139 7.37 -39.25 -8.32
N GLU A 140 7.72 -37.98 -8.50
CA GLU A 140 8.05 -37.42 -9.81
C GLU A 140 9.34 -38.08 -10.34
N PRO A 141 9.31 -38.82 -11.46
CA PRO A 141 10.46 -39.56 -11.93
C PRO A 141 11.45 -38.69 -12.74
N GLY A 142 11.06 -37.46 -13.10
CA GLY A 142 11.89 -36.54 -13.88
C GLY A 142 11.93 -36.86 -15.38
N TYR A 143 10.89 -37.51 -15.93
CA TYR A 143 10.87 -37.95 -17.34
C TYR A 143 10.90 -36.79 -18.35
N ASP A 144 10.43 -35.58 -17.98
CA ASP A 144 10.44 -34.39 -18.84
C ASP A 144 11.09 -33.19 -18.11
N PRO A 145 12.43 -33.08 -18.13
CA PRO A 145 13.13 -32.00 -17.46
C PRO A 145 12.82 -30.63 -18.04
N ALA A 146 12.40 -30.55 -19.31
CA ALA A 146 12.07 -29.29 -19.96
C ALA A 146 10.72 -28.74 -19.45
N ALA A 147 9.70 -29.60 -19.35
CA ALA A 147 8.40 -29.20 -18.80
C ALA A 147 8.50 -28.86 -17.30
N ILE A 148 9.31 -29.59 -16.54
CA ILE A 148 9.57 -29.31 -15.12
C ILE A 148 10.24 -27.94 -14.97
N ALA A 149 11.31 -27.67 -15.72
CA ALA A 149 12.00 -26.38 -15.69
C ALA A 149 11.09 -25.21 -16.12
N ALA A 150 10.23 -25.43 -17.12
CA ALA A 150 9.25 -24.44 -17.55
C ALA A 150 8.22 -24.12 -16.44
N SER A 151 7.74 -25.15 -15.73
CA SER A 151 6.83 -24.96 -14.59
C SER A 151 7.50 -24.15 -13.49
N GLN A 152 8.68 -24.57 -13.05
CA GLN A 152 9.45 -23.89 -11.99
C GLN A 152 9.73 -22.43 -12.35
N ALA A 153 10.18 -22.17 -13.59
CA ALA A 153 10.45 -20.81 -14.05
C ALA A 153 9.20 -19.93 -14.03
N ALA A 154 8.05 -20.45 -14.48
CA ALA A 154 6.79 -19.72 -14.47
C ALA A 154 6.30 -19.43 -13.04
N GLU A 155 6.42 -20.40 -12.13
CA GLU A 155 6.02 -20.27 -10.73
C GLU A 155 6.89 -19.24 -9.98
N ILE A 156 8.20 -19.33 -10.13
CA ILE A 156 9.16 -18.38 -9.54
C ILE A 156 8.89 -16.97 -10.08
N ALA A 157 8.74 -16.83 -11.41
CA ALA A 157 8.43 -15.56 -12.04
C ALA A 157 7.11 -14.97 -11.51
N ALA A 158 6.06 -15.79 -11.35
CA ALA A 158 4.79 -15.36 -10.79
C ALA A 158 4.94 -14.80 -9.37
N VAL A 159 5.64 -15.52 -8.49
CA VAL A 159 5.88 -15.08 -7.10
C VAL A 159 6.66 -13.76 -7.07
N ILE A 160 7.73 -13.65 -7.86
CA ILE A 160 8.59 -12.46 -7.89
C ILE A 160 7.82 -11.25 -8.42
N PHE A 161 7.17 -11.37 -9.58
CA PHE A 161 6.48 -10.24 -10.22
C PHE A 161 5.24 -9.81 -9.43
N LEU A 162 4.44 -10.74 -8.92
CA LEU A 162 3.28 -10.40 -8.09
C LEU A 162 3.72 -9.82 -6.74
N GLY A 163 4.77 -10.36 -6.11
CA GLY A 163 5.36 -9.79 -4.90
C GLY A 163 5.86 -8.36 -5.11
N ALA A 164 6.58 -8.12 -6.21
CA ALA A 164 7.04 -6.80 -6.60
C ALA A 164 5.88 -5.82 -6.85
N SER A 165 4.75 -6.30 -7.40
CA SER A 165 3.57 -5.46 -7.63
C SER A 165 2.90 -4.95 -6.35
N LEU A 166 3.10 -5.64 -5.21
CA LEU A 166 2.59 -5.26 -3.90
C LEU A 166 3.57 -4.41 -3.07
N ALA A 167 4.83 -4.28 -3.51
CA ALA A 167 5.86 -3.63 -2.72
C ALA A 167 5.61 -2.11 -2.59
N PRO A 168 5.60 -1.55 -1.37
CA PRO A 168 5.51 -0.12 -1.20
C PRO A 168 6.80 0.56 -1.71
N PRO A 169 6.71 1.79 -2.26
CA PRO A 169 7.90 2.55 -2.64
C PRO A 169 8.82 2.71 -1.43
N LEU A 170 10.12 2.44 -1.61
CA LEU A 170 11.13 2.48 -0.54
C LEU A 170 11.26 3.85 0.14
N SER A 171 10.62 4.90 -0.40
CA SER A 171 10.64 6.27 0.10
C SER A 171 9.68 6.55 1.27
N THR A 172 8.78 5.63 1.63
CA THR A 172 7.74 5.85 2.67
C THR A 172 8.30 5.81 4.11
N ARG A 173 9.55 5.38 4.33
CA ARG A 173 10.15 5.28 5.67
C ARG A 173 10.66 6.61 6.26
N SER A 174 10.69 7.71 5.50
CA SER A 174 11.28 8.98 5.97
C SER A 174 10.32 9.91 6.73
N HIS A 175 8.99 9.69 6.66
CA HIS A 175 8.02 10.61 7.26
C HIS A 175 7.85 10.48 8.79
N LEU A 176 8.26 9.36 9.39
CA LEU A 176 8.16 9.16 10.83
C LEU A 176 9.29 9.83 11.64
N ARG A 177 10.36 10.31 10.99
CA ARG A 177 11.47 11.01 11.67
C ARG A 177 11.27 12.53 11.77
N ARG A 178 10.26 13.09 11.10
CA ARG A 178 10.05 14.55 10.96
C ARG A 178 8.90 15.11 11.83
N GLN A 179 8.35 14.30 12.72
CA GLN A 179 7.33 14.71 13.70
C GLN A 179 7.87 14.74 15.14
N ARG A 180 9.16 15.01 15.34
CA ARG A 180 9.59 15.57 16.63
C ARG A 180 9.39 17.09 16.54
N PRO A 181 8.38 17.67 17.19
CA PRO A 181 8.35 19.11 17.37
C PRO A 181 9.64 19.55 18.09
N PRO A 182 10.22 20.71 17.74
CA PRO A 182 11.28 21.30 18.54
C PRO A 182 10.78 21.38 19.99
N LEU A 183 11.56 20.87 20.94
CA LEU A 183 11.34 21.21 22.33
C LEU A 183 11.50 22.73 22.41
N GLU A 184 10.39 23.46 22.46
CA GLU A 184 10.45 24.80 23.02
C GLU A 184 10.99 24.62 24.43
N THR A 185 12.27 24.91 24.60
CA THR A 185 12.81 25.32 25.88
C THR A 185 12.09 26.62 26.22
N THR A 186 10.87 26.50 26.73
CA THR A 186 10.23 27.53 27.53
C THR A 186 11.14 27.74 28.72
N THR A 187 12.09 28.66 28.55
CA THR A 187 12.77 29.33 29.65
C THR A 187 11.68 29.85 30.57
N ASP A 188 11.61 29.26 31.77
CA ASP A 188 10.67 29.58 32.83
C ASP A 188 10.96 30.99 33.40
N GLU A 189 10.67 32.02 32.59
CA GLU A 189 10.65 33.44 32.97
C GLU A 189 9.51 33.73 33.98
N SER A 190 8.57 32.80 34.13
CA SER A 190 7.42 32.93 35.02
C SER A 190 7.72 32.61 36.50
N ARG A 191 8.84 31.95 36.81
CA ARG A 191 9.20 31.58 38.18
C ARG A 191 10.03 32.65 38.91
N THR A 192 10.68 33.55 38.18
CA THR A 192 11.44 34.68 38.77
C THR A 192 10.54 35.86 39.12
N ALA A 193 9.44 36.09 38.39
CA ALA A 193 8.51 37.19 38.69
C ALA A 193 7.67 36.99 39.97
N ARG A 194 7.49 35.74 40.44
CA ARG A 194 6.66 35.42 41.63
C ARG A 194 7.42 35.52 42.98
N LEU A 195 8.70 35.89 42.98
CA LEU A 195 9.51 36.02 44.20
C LEU A 195 9.82 37.48 44.60
N ALA A 196 9.32 38.48 43.85
CA ALA A 196 9.70 39.89 44.04
C ALA A 196 8.62 40.78 44.71
N HIS A 197 7.75 40.25 45.57
CA HIS A 197 6.86 41.09 46.38
C HIS A 197 6.65 40.56 47.81
N PRO A 198 7.47 40.99 48.79
CA PRO A 198 7.06 41.00 50.19
C PRO A 198 6.12 42.19 50.44
N SER A 199 4.88 41.88 50.77
CA SER A 199 3.85 42.78 51.28
C SER A 199 4.34 43.50 52.54
N LYS A 200 4.34 44.83 52.51
CA LYS A 200 4.33 45.63 53.75
C LYS A 200 2.90 45.63 54.29
N GLU A 201 2.69 45.02 55.45
CA GLU A 201 1.48 45.24 56.23
C GLU A 201 1.56 46.57 56.99
N PRO A 202 0.44 47.31 57.12
CA PRO A 202 0.27 48.32 58.14
C PRO A 202 -0.68 47.83 59.24
N LEU A 203 -0.16 47.70 60.47
CA LEU A 203 -0.68 48.30 61.71
C LEU A 203 0.14 47.81 62.92
#